data_AF-A0A7C3MPZ2-F1
#
_entry.id   AF-A0A7C3MPZ2-F1
#
_cell.length_a   1.000
_cell.length_b   1.000
_cell.length_c   1.000
_cell.angle_alpha   90.00
_cell.angle_beta   90.00
_cell.angle_gamma   90.00
#
_symmetry.space_group_name_H-M   'P 1'
#
loop_
_entity.id
_entity.type
_entity.pdbx_description
1 polymer ?
#
loop_
_entity_poly.entity_id
_entity_poly.type
_entity_poly.pdbx_seq_one_letter_code
_entity_poly.pdbx_strand_id
1 'polypeptide(L)'
;MDRLVEHLTRSVAQRTSRRSFLARLGQALVGAIAIPLLPVDRVAARAHAAEKAAAVNDDTGCEYWKYCAIDGFLCSCCGGASHDCPPGATPSPTSWVGTCHNPNDGRNYIVSYRDCCGKAPCGKCFCANTEGEMPVYRVPLNSDLVWCFGAPTMVYHCSTAEIVAVK
;
A
#
# COMPACT_ATOMS: atom_id res chain seq x y z
N MET A 1 -58.22 -2.99 -14.94
CA MET A 1 -57.03 -2.96 -14.06
C MET A 1 -57.35 -2.41 -12.68
N ASP A 2 -58.26 -1.44 -12.55
CA ASP A 2 -58.51 -0.74 -11.28
C ASP A 2 -59.04 -1.62 -10.14
N ARG A 3 -59.97 -2.54 -10.41
CA ARG A 3 -60.49 -3.45 -9.36
C ARG A 3 -59.45 -4.38 -8.76
N LEU A 4 -58.44 -4.76 -9.55
CA LEU A 4 -57.39 -5.69 -9.11
C LEU A 4 -56.38 -4.94 -8.23
N VAL A 5 -56.06 -3.71 -8.59
CA VAL A 5 -55.24 -2.79 -7.79
C VAL A 5 -55.97 -2.39 -6.50
N GLU A 6 -57.29 -2.18 -6.54
CA GLU A 6 -58.12 -1.87 -5.36
C GLU A 6 -58.17 -3.04 -4.37
N HIS A 7 -58.34 -4.27 -4.86
CA HIS A 7 -58.31 -5.46 -4.00
C HIS A 7 -56.92 -5.69 -3.41
N LEU A 8 -55.85 -5.45 -4.17
CA LEU A 8 -54.48 -5.57 -3.68
C LEU A 8 -54.17 -4.50 -2.63
N THR A 9 -54.56 -3.25 -2.86
CA THR A 9 -54.34 -2.15 -1.91
C THR A 9 -55.16 -2.33 -0.63
N ARG A 10 -56.43 -2.76 -0.70
CA ARG A 10 -57.22 -3.13 0.48
C ARG A 10 -56.65 -4.34 1.22
N SER A 11 -56.22 -5.38 0.51
CA SER A 11 -55.61 -6.58 1.10
C SER A 11 -54.31 -6.26 1.83
N VAL A 12 -53.44 -5.43 1.23
CA VAL A 12 -52.21 -4.95 1.86
C VAL A 12 -52.56 -4.11 3.07
N ALA A 13 -53.47 -3.13 2.97
CA ALA A 13 -53.87 -2.30 4.09
C ALA A 13 -54.49 -3.10 5.26
N GLN A 14 -55.21 -4.20 4.97
CA GLN A 14 -55.79 -5.08 5.99
C GLN A 14 -54.77 -6.06 6.60
N ARG A 15 -53.72 -6.45 5.87
CA ARG A 15 -52.71 -7.42 6.32
C ARG A 15 -51.43 -6.77 6.85
N THR A 16 -51.12 -5.54 6.46
CA THR A 16 -49.94 -4.79 6.93
C THR A 16 -50.34 -3.89 8.10
N SER A 17 -50.38 -4.48 9.29
CA SER A 17 -50.40 -3.71 10.53
C SER A 17 -49.16 -2.82 10.61
N ARG A 18 -49.33 -1.52 10.95
CA ARG A 18 -48.21 -0.59 11.22
C ARG A 18 -47.19 -1.19 12.20
N ARG A 19 -47.65 -2.04 13.14
CA ARG A 19 -46.79 -2.76 14.09
C ARG A 19 -45.93 -3.85 13.44
N SER A 20 -46.44 -4.54 12.42
CA SER A 20 -45.70 -5.59 11.68
C SER A 20 -44.64 -4.99 10.75
N PHE A 21 -44.93 -3.85 10.13
CA PHE A 21 -43.96 -3.10 9.34
C PHE A 21 -42.81 -2.57 10.21
N LEU A 22 -43.13 -1.93 11.34
CA LEU A 22 -42.12 -1.43 12.28
C LEU A 22 -41.30 -2.57 12.90
N ALA A 23 -41.92 -3.73 13.19
CA ALA A 23 -41.21 -4.91 13.68
C ALA A 23 -40.20 -5.44 12.65
N ARG A 24 -40.59 -5.57 11.37
CA ARG A 24 -39.67 -6.03 10.31
C ARG A 24 -38.55 -5.03 10.03
N LEU A 25 -38.87 -3.73 10.03
CA LEU A 25 -37.88 -2.67 9.87
C LEU A 25 -36.88 -2.66 11.05
N GLY A 26 -37.38 -2.79 12.27
CA GLY A 26 -36.55 -2.90 13.47
C GLY A 26 -35.66 -4.15 13.46
N GLN A 27 -36.20 -5.29 13.01
CA GLN A 27 -35.46 -6.54 12.90
C GLN A 27 -34.36 -6.48 11.84
N ALA A 28 -34.59 -5.79 10.71
CA ALA A 28 -33.57 -5.52 9.71
C ALA A 28 -32.47 -4.57 10.23
N LEU A 29 -32.84 -3.50 10.94
CA LEU A 29 -31.89 -2.55 11.54
C LEU A 29 -31.01 -3.22 12.62
N VAL A 30 -31.61 -4.01 13.52
CA VAL A 30 -30.87 -4.76 14.54
C VAL A 30 -30.00 -5.84 13.89
N GLY A 31 -30.48 -6.51 12.84
CA GLY A 31 -29.70 -7.47 12.06
C GLY A 31 -28.46 -6.84 11.41
N ALA A 32 -28.59 -5.63 10.86
CA ALA A 32 -27.48 -4.90 10.24
C ALA A 32 -26.39 -4.49 11.25
N ILE A 33 -26.76 -4.14 12.49
CA ILE A 33 -25.81 -3.77 13.55
C ILE A 33 -25.03 -5.00 14.06
N ALA A 34 -25.61 -6.20 13.97
CA ALA A 34 -24.97 -7.43 14.39
C ALA A 34 -24.01 -8.03 13.35
N ILE A 35 -24.01 -7.54 12.10
CA ILE A 35 -23.09 -7.98 11.02
C ILE A 35 -21.61 -7.98 11.47
N PRO A 36 -21.05 -6.90 12.05
CA PRO A 36 -19.64 -6.88 12.52
C PRO A 36 -19.33 -7.82 13.70
N LEU A 37 -20.36 -8.40 14.34
CA LEU A 37 -20.19 -9.41 15.38
C LEU A 37 -20.13 -10.83 14.80
N LEU A 38 -20.43 -10.99 13.51
CA LEU A 38 -20.38 -12.29 12.85
C LEU A 38 -18.92 -12.77 12.76
N PRO A 39 -18.67 -14.07 12.96
CA PRO A 39 -17.31 -14.65 12.89
C PRO A 39 -16.61 -14.41 11.55
N VAL A 40 -17.39 -14.23 10.47
CA VAL A 40 -16.89 -14.05 9.11
C VAL A 40 -16.11 -12.73 8.96
N ASP A 41 -16.55 -11.65 9.60
CA ASP A 41 -15.81 -10.36 9.57
C ASP A 41 -14.47 -10.45 10.31
N ARG A 42 -14.39 -11.27 11.36
CA ARG A 42 -13.11 -11.55 12.04
C ARG A 42 -12.16 -12.34 11.17
N VAL A 43 -12.67 -13.26 10.35
CA VAL A 43 -11.86 -14.03 9.40
C VAL A 43 -11.36 -13.13 8.27
N ALA A 44 -12.22 -12.26 7.72
CA ALA A 44 -11.82 -11.26 6.73
C ALA A 44 -10.77 -10.30 7.29
N ALA A 45 -10.98 -9.74 8.49
CA ALA A 45 -10.02 -8.87 9.15
C ALA A 45 -8.66 -9.56 9.42
N ARG A 46 -8.67 -10.85 9.81
CA ARG A 46 -7.44 -11.65 9.98
C ARG A 46 -6.75 -11.93 8.64
N ALA A 47 -7.52 -12.19 7.58
CA ALA A 47 -6.97 -12.39 6.24
C ALA A 47 -6.28 -11.11 5.73
N HIS A 48 -6.93 -9.95 5.89
CA HIS A 48 -6.34 -8.66 5.56
C HIS A 48 -5.10 -8.34 6.40
N ALA A 49 -5.10 -8.67 7.69
CA ALA A 49 -3.93 -8.51 8.54
C ALA A 49 -2.76 -9.41 8.11
N ALA A 50 -3.05 -10.65 7.71
CA ALA A 50 -2.05 -11.60 7.22
C ALA A 50 -1.47 -11.16 5.85
N GLU A 51 -2.33 -10.69 4.95
CA GLU A 51 -1.93 -10.12 3.66
C GLU A 51 -1.02 -8.90 3.85
N LYS A 52 -1.39 -7.99 4.75
CA LYS A 52 -0.56 -6.83 5.10
C LYS A 52 0.78 -7.26 5.72
N ALA A 53 0.79 -8.25 6.59
CA ALA A 53 2.02 -8.77 7.19
C ALA A 53 2.95 -9.44 6.15
N ALA A 54 2.38 -10.08 5.13
CA ALA A 54 3.14 -10.64 4.02
C ALA A 54 3.70 -9.54 3.10
N ALA A 55 2.88 -8.54 2.76
CA ALA A 55 3.27 -7.44 1.88
C ALA A 55 4.46 -6.62 2.43
N VAL A 56 4.53 -6.48 3.75
CA VAL A 56 5.63 -5.78 4.44
C VAL A 56 7.00 -6.45 4.21
N ASN A 57 7.02 -7.74 3.88
CA ASN A 57 8.24 -8.50 3.62
C ASN A 57 8.42 -8.88 2.14
N ASP A 58 7.51 -8.45 1.27
CA ASP A 58 7.58 -8.67 -0.18
C ASP A 58 8.34 -7.52 -0.85
N ASP A 59 9.59 -7.78 -1.23
CA ASP A 59 10.45 -6.76 -1.82
C ASP A 59 10.08 -6.36 -3.25
N THR A 60 9.01 -6.91 -3.82
CA THR A 60 8.43 -6.50 -5.11
C THR A 60 7.22 -5.57 -4.97
N GLY A 61 6.73 -5.34 -3.74
CA GLY A 61 5.62 -4.43 -3.44
C GLY A 61 6.09 -3.13 -2.78
N CYS A 62 5.37 -2.02 -3.02
CA CYS A 62 5.66 -0.72 -2.40
C CYS A 62 5.45 -0.69 -0.88
N GLU A 63 4.72 -1.68 -0.33
CA GLU A 63 4.45 -1.85 1.10
C GLU A 63 5.62 -2.49 1.87
N TYR A 64 6.65 -2.95 1.16
CA TYR A 64 7.86 -3.47 1.78
C TYR A 64 8.44 -2.42 2.73
N TRP A 65 8.71 -2.79 3.99
CA TRP A 65 9.04 -1.79 5.01
C TRP A 65 10.26 -0.93 4.67
N LYS A 66 11.24 -1.44 3.92
CA LYS A 66 12.42 -0.65 3.52
C LYS A 66 12.09 0.43 2.51
N TYR A 67 10.94 0.37 1.84
CA TYR A 67 10.55 1.31 0.78
C TYR A 67 9.77 2.51 1.29
N CYS A 68 9.81 2.81 2.59
CA CYS A 68 9.03 3.89 3.21
C CYS A 68 9.22 5.29 2.59
N ALA A 69 10.38 5.56 1.98
CA ALA A 69 10.67 6.79 1.26
C ALA A 69 11.30 6.54 -0.12
N ILE A 70 10.96 5.42 -0.76
CA ILE A 70 11.45 5.12 -2.11
C ILE A 70 10.63 5.89 -3.16
N ASP A 71 11.33 6.37 -4.19
CA ASP A 71 10.73 6.99 -5.37
C ASP A 71 11.34 6.34 -6.63
N GLY A 72 10.47 5.96 -7.56
CA GLY A 72 10.82 5.33 -8.83
C GLY A 72 10.50 3.83 -8.90
N PHE A 73 11.23 3.09 -9.74
CA PHE A 73 11.02 1.67 -10.00
C PHE A 73 11.83 0.80 -9.04
N LEU A 74 11.23 -0.25 -8.46
CA LEU A 74 11.94 -1.18 -7.57
C LEU A 74 12.91 -2.07 -8.36
N CYS A 75 14.20 -2.09 -7.99
CA CYS A 75 15.19 -2.93 -8.68
C CYS A 75 14.93 -4.44 -8.55
N SER A 76 14.24 -4.89 -7.49
CA SER A 76 13.76 -6.27 -7.33
C SER A 76 12.85 -6.73 -8.49
N CYS A 77 12.10 -5.81 -9.12
CA CYS A 77 11.27 -6.11 -10.28
C CYS A 77 12.01 -6.06 -11.61
N CYS A 78 13.29 -5.65 -11.60
CA CYS A 78 14.09 -5.33 -12.77
C CYS A 78 15.26 -6.31 -12.99
N GLY A 79 15.28 -7.43 -12.26
CA GLY A 79 16.35 -8.43 -12.29
C GLY A 79 17.52 -8.12 -11.34
N GLY A 80 17.33 -7.17 -10.42
CA GLY A 80 18.19 -6.95 -9.26
C GLY A 80 17.54 -7.51 -7.98
N ALA A 81 18.01 -7.06 -6.83
CA ALA A 81 17.41 -7.33 -5.54
C ALA A 81 17.06 -6.01 -4.83
N SER A 82 16.42 -6.08 -3.66
CA SER A 82 16.20 -4.89 -2.85
C SER A 82 17.47 -4.10 -2.52
N HIS A 83 18.67 -4.68 -2.59
CA HIS A 83 19.93 -3.99 -2.28
C HIS A 83 21.02 -4.15 -3.37
N ASP A 84 20.68 -4.74 -4.51
CA ASP A 84 21.63 -5.01 -5.60
C ASP A 84 21.07 -4.53 -6.94
N CYS A 85 21.92 -3.89 -7.74
CA CYS A 85 21.54 -3.48 -9.08
C CYS A 85 21.37 -4.66 -10.03
N PRO A 86 20.42 -4.57 -10.98
CA PRO A 86 20.30 -5.56 -12.03
C PRO A 86 21.55 -5.55 -12.94
N PRO A 87 21.86 -6.68 -13.60
CA PRO A 87 22.97 -6.76 -14.54
C PRO A 87 22.94 -5.65 -15.60
N GLY A 88 24.10 -5.03 -15.80
CA GLY A 88 24.32 -3.93 -16.75
C GLY A 88 23.90 -2.55 -16.25
N ALA A 89 23.27 -2.44 -15.07
CA ALA A 89 23.12 -1.15 -14.39
C ALA A 89 24.28 -0.96 -13.38
N THR A 90 24.71 0.28 -13.18
CA THR A 90 25.78 0.62 -12.24
C THR A 90 25.16 1.27 -11.00
N PRO A 91 25.47 0.79 -9.78
CA PRO A 91 24.94 1.38 -8.58
C PRO A 91 25.57 2.76 -8.34
N SER A 92 24.75 3.75 -8.03
CA SER A 92 25.23 5.09 -7.70
C SER A 92 26.07 5.07 -6.42
N PRO A 93 27.17 5.84 -6.33
CA PRO A 93 27.90 6.01 -5.07
C PRO A 93 27.19 6.96 -4.08
N THR A 94 26.10 7.61 -4.50
CA THR A 94 25.32 8.55 -3.67
C THR A 94 23.87 8.09 -3.57
N SER A 95 23.15 8.63 -2.58
CA SER A 95 21.76 8.31 -2.29
C SER A 95 21.10 9.37 -1.43
N TRP A 96 19.77 9.38 -1.44
CA TRP A 96 18.99 9.90 -0.33
C TRP A 96 18.77 8.81 0.70
N VAL A 97 18.32 9.21 1.89
CA VAL A 97 18.06 8.28 2.99
C VAL A 97 16.65 8.46 3.53
N GLY A 98 16.05 7.36 3.96
CA GLY A 98 14.81 7.32 4.75
C GLY A 98 15.07 6.73 6.12
N THR A 99 14.24 7.07 7.10
CA THR A 99 14.15 6.33 8.36
C THR A 99 12.91 5.46 8.30
N CYS A 100 13.07 4.15 8.09
CA CYS A 100 11.94 3.24 7.97
C CYS A 100 11.75 2.38 9.22
N HIS A 101 10.49 2.20 9.63
CA HIS A 101 10.13 1.30 10.71
C HIS A 101 10.05 -0.15 10.21
N ASN A 102 10.79 -1.06 10.84
CA ASN A 102 10.67 -2.49 10.60
C ASN A 102 9.70 -3.10 11.61
N PRO A 103 8.48 -3.50 11.20
CA PRO A 103 7.50 -4.04 12.15
C PRO A 103 7.82 -5.48 12.60
N ASN A 104 8.80 -6.15 11.99
CA ASN A 104 9.22 -7.49 12.41
C ASN A 104 10.00 -7.46 13.74
N ASP A 105 10.76 -6.38 13.99
CA ASP A 105 11.57 -6.22 15.20
C ASP A 105 11.27 -4.93 15.99
N GLY A 106 10.37 -4.08 15.47
CA GLY A 106 9.94 -2.84 16.08
C GLY A 106 10.99 -1.71 16.05
N ARG A 107 12.07 -1.84 15.27
CA ARG A 107 13.17 -0.86 15.22
C ARG A 107 13.06 0.05 14.01
N ASN A 108 13.69 1.21 14.10
CA ASN A 108 13.84 2.12 12.98
C ASN A 108 15.23 1.96 12.38
N TYR A 109 15.31 1.87 11.06
CA TYR A 109 16.54 1.73 10.31
C TYR A 109 16.73 2.92 9.37
N ILE A 110 17.98 3.35 9.22
CA ILE A 110 18.35 4.26 8.15
C ILE A 110 18.54 3.41 6.89
N VAL A 111 17.70 3.67 5.89
CA VAL A 111 17.73 3.02 4.58
C VAL A 111 18.29 4.01 3.58
N SER A 112 19.32 3.60 2.85
CA SER A 112 19.93 4.33 1.75
C SER A 112 19.30 3.88 0.44
N TYR A 113 18.71 4.82 -0.29
CA TYR A 113 18.11 4.56 -1.58
C TYR A 113 19.06 4.94 -2.71
N ARG A 114 19.72 3.93 -3.28
CA ARG A 114 20.70 4.14 -4.34
C ARG A 114 20.07 3.82 -5.67
N ASP A 115 20.19 4.76 -6.61
CA ASP A 115 19.81 4.52 -7.99
C ASP A 115 20.77 3.55 -8.66
N CYS A 116 20.19 2.69 -9.49
CA CYS A 116 20.91 1.92 -10.50
C CYS A 116 20.84 2.69 -11.81
N CYS A 117 22.00 2.95 -12.40
CA CYS A 117 22.17 3.92 -13.47
C CYS A 117 22.72 3.27 -14.74
N GLY A 118 22.59 3.93 -15.90
CA GLY A 118 23.20 3.50 -17.16
C GLY A 118 22.34 2.58 -18.05
N LYS A 119 21.10 2.30 -17.66
CA LYS A 119 20.09 1.61 -18.47
C LYS A 119 18.83 2.45 -18.57
N ALA A 120 18.07 2.28 -19.65
CA ALA A 120 16.76 2.93 -19.80
C ALA A 120 15.83 2.57 -18.62
N PRO A 121 14.90 3.46 -18.21
CA PRO A 121 14.04 3.24 -17.05
C PRO A 121 13.32 1.88 -17.09
N CYS A 122 13.30 1.18 -15.96
CA CYS A 122 12.81 -0.19 -15.88
C CYS A 122 11.32 -0.35 -16.21
N GLY A 123 10.48 0.60 -15.80
CA GLY A 123 9.04 0.59 -16.12
C GLY A 123 8.19 -0.42 -15.34
N LYS A 124 8.71 -1.00 -14.24
CA LYS A 124 8.01 -1.99 -13.41
C LYS A 124 8.04 -1.58 -11.95
N CYS A 125 6.97 -1.91 -11.21
CA CYS A 125 6.86 -1.68 -9.77
C CYS A 125 7.25 -0.24 -9.39
N PHE A 126 6.52 0.72 -9.96
CA PHE A 126 6.71 2.13 -9.59
C PHE A 126 6.13 2.37 -8.19
N CYS A 127 6.90 3.04 -7.34
CA CYS A 127 6.54 3.43 -5.99
C CYS A 127 6.92 4.90 -5.76
N ALA A 128 6.14 5.60 -4.94
CA ALA A 128 6.36 7.01 -4.59
C ALA A 128 5.94 7.23 -3.13
N ASN A 129 6.72 6.67 -2.22
CA ASN A 129 6.50 6.80 -0.78
C ASN A 129 7.36 7.96 -0.25
N THR A 130 6.85 8.69 0.76
CA THR A 130 7.44 9.97 1.20
C THR A 130 7.61 10.07 2.71
N GLU A 131 7.78 8.94 3.41
CA GLU A 131 7.93 8.97 4.87
C GLU A 131 9.20 9.70 5.30
N GLY A 132 9.04 10.90 5.86
CA GLY A 132 10.17 11.74 6.29
C GLY A 132 10.95 12.37 5.15
N GLU A 133 10.41 12.35 3.93
CA GLU A 133 10.93 13.08 2.77
C GLU A 133 10.92 14.58 3.05
N MET A 134 11.93 15.30 2.53
CA MET A 134 12.07 16.73 2.73
C MET A 134 12.40 17.42 1.39
N PRO A 135 11.99 18.68 1.20
CA PRO A 135 12.22 19.36 -0.07
C PRO A 135 13.71 19.51 -0.43
N VAL A 136 13.98 19.88 -1.68
CA VAL A 136 15.33 19.97 -2.27
C VAL A 136 16.39 20.76 -1.46
N TYR A 137 16.01 21.71 -0.60
CA TYR A 137 16.97 22.40 0.28
C TYR A 137 17.49 21.53 1.45
N ARG A 138 16.95 20.32 1.61
CA ARG A 138 17.41 19.25 2.53
C ARG A 138 17.77 18.01 1.71
N VAL A 139 18.62 18.19 0.71
CA VAL A 139 19.01 17.21 -0.32
C VAL A 139 19.09 15.76 0.18
N PRO A 140 19.78 15.38 1.27
CA PRO A 140 19.91 13.97 1.66
C PRO A 140 18.60 13.25 1.99
N LEU A 141 17.49 13.98 2.14
CA LEU A 141 16.16 13.45 2.43
C LEU A 141 15.16 13.72 1.28
N ASN A 142 15.62 14.17 0.11
CA ASN A 142 14.78 14.46 -1.03
C ASN A 142 14.90 13.33 -2.07
N SER A 143 13.76 12.72 -2.41
CA SER A 143 13.69 11.60 -3.37
C SER A 143 13.45 12.05 -4.81
N ASP A 144 13.01 13.29 -5.04
CA ASP A 144 12.64 13.80 -6.37
C ASP A 144 13.83 13.95 -7.34
N LEU A 145 15.07 13.93 -6.82
CA LEU A 145 16.28 14.01 -7.63
C LEU A 145 16.65 12.64 -8.20
N VAL A 146 17.25 12.64 -9.39
CA VAL A 146 17.96 11.45 -9.89
C VAL A 146 19.29 11.34 -9.16
N TRP A 147 19.43 10.33 -8.32
CA TRP A 147 20.58 10.06 -7.47
C TRP A 147 21.67 9.26 -8.15
N CYS A 148 21.90 9.47 -9.45
CA CYS A 148 23.00 8.89 -10.21
C CYS A 148 24.32 9.67 -10.11
N PHE A 149 24.46 10.59 -9.14
CA PHE A 149 25.67 11.40 -9.00
C PHE A 149 26.90 10.53 -8.72
N GLY A 150 27.91 10.64 -9.58
CA GLY A 150 29.14 9.84 -9.51
C GLY A 150 29.05 8.48 -10.19
N ALA A 151 27.87 8.06 -10.68
CA ALA A 151 27.78 6.94 -11.60
C ALA A 151 28.33 7.33 -13.00
N PRO A 152 28.68 6.37 -13.86
CA PRO A 152 29.17 6.67 -15.22
C PRO A 152 28.19 7.48 -16.09
N THR A 153 26.89 7.43 -15.78
CA THR A 153 25.84 8.18 -16.48
C THR A 153 24.75 8.61 -15.51
N MET A 154 24.01 9.67 -15.86
CA MET A 154 22.82 10.14 -15.12
C MET A 154 21.51 9.46 -15.56
N VAL A 155 21.58 8.39 -16.36
CA VAL A 155 20.38 7.71 -16.86
C VAL A 155 19.84 6.78 -15.77
N TYR A 156 18.70 7.13 -15.19
CA TYR A 156 18.00 6.36 -14.17
C TYR A 156 17.39 5.06 -14.72
N HIS A 157 17.57 3.95 -14.00
CA HIS A 157 16.94 2.65 -14.30
C HIS A 157 15.91 2.22 -13.25
N CYS A 158 16.33 2.12 -11.98
CA CYS A 158 15.55 1.67 -10.82
C CYS A 158 16.25 2.10 -9.53
N SER A 159 15.58 1.99 -8.38
CA SER A 159 16.10 2.34 -7.05
C SER A 159 16.22 1.09 -6.16
N THR A 160 17.31 0.99 -5.41
CA THR A 160 17.53 -0.01 -4.35
C THR A 160 17.23 0.57 -2.97
N ALA A 161 17.20 -0.25 -1.93
CA ALA A 161 16.97 0.08 -0.53
C ALA A 161 17.91 -0.74 0.38
N GLU A 162 19.08 -0.17 0.66
CA GLU A 162 20.14 -0.77 1.48
C GLU A 162 20.07 -0.26 2.93
N ILE A 163 20.14 -1.15 3.92
CA ILE A 163 20.18 -0.74 5.33
C ILE A 163 21.61 -0.29 5.66
N VAL A 164 21.77 0.94 6.14
CA VAL A 164 23.09 1.49 6.49
C VAL A 164 23.31 1.69 7.99
N ALA A 165 22.24 1.83 8.77
CA ALA A 165 22.32 1.95 10.22
C ALA A 165 20.99 1.62 10.92
N VAL A 166 21.07 1.38 12.23
CA VAL A 166 19.92 1.45 13.15
C VAL A 166 19.86 2.88 13.71
N LYS A 167 18.65 3.44 13.84
CA LYS A 167 18.43 4.77 14.43
C LYS A 167 18.04 4.67 15.89
#